data_AF-A0A819MP46-F1
#
_entry.id   AF-A0A819MP46-F1
#
_cell.length_a   1.000
_cell.length_b   1.000
_cell.length_c   1.000
_cell.angle_alpha   90.00
_cell.angle_beta   90.00
_cell.angle_gamma   90.00
#
_symmetry.space_group_name_H-M   'P 1'
#
loop_
_entity.id
_entity.type
_entity.pdbx_description
1 polymer ?
#
loop_
_entity_poly.entity_id
_entity_poly.type
_entity_poly.pdbx_seq_one_letter_code
_entity_poly.pdbx_strand_id
1 'polypeptide(L)'
;NSCHHRVLQHSPYSIIFGTEPKVGLASTSLHPSIFNKITTEEQLNDELNNELNDELNDELNDELNNESNDELNNESSPFNNRIKTTNIMRQNASAGQKRQAEDFLRSTRKKQKTINFNIGANVLIPVPDADRGPTDARNILGVAIEMKHDKLKLGTKHDTLHGY
;
A
#
# COMPACT_ATOMS: atom_id res chain seq x y z
N ASN A 1 -30.54 -19.38 -9.90
CA ASN A 1 -30.78 -18.82 -11.24
C ASN A 1 -31.79 -19.73 -11.95
N SER A 2 -33.07 -19.38 -11.96
CA SER A 2 -34.14 -20.24 -12.51
C SER A 2 -34.62 -19.82 -13.90
N CYS A 3 -34.09 -18.71 -14.44
CA CYS A 3 -34.48 -18.19 -15.73
C CYS A 3 -33.67 -18.87 -16.85
N HIS A 4 -34.37 -19.55 -17.76
CA HIS A 4 -33.78 -20.21 -18.92
C HIS A 4 -34.33 -19.58 -20.20
N HIS A 5 -33.47 -19.41 -21.20
CA HIS A 5 -33.90 -18.94 -22.52
C HIS A 5 -34.75 -20.01 -23.21
N ARG A 6 -36.00 -19.70 -23.53
CA ARG A 6 -37.02 -20.66 -24.01
C ARG A 6 -36.59 -21.55 -25.19
N VAL A 7 -35.75 -21.04 -26.10
CA VAL A 7 -35.34 -21.76 -27.32
C VAL A 7 -34.02 -22.51 -27.11
N LEU A 8 -33.09 -21.91 -26.38
CA LEU A 8 -31.74 -22.45 -26.20
C LEU A 8 -31.63 -23.33 -24.95
N GLN A 9 -32.60 -23.22 -24.04
CA GLN A 9 -32.66 -23.89 -22.74
C GLN A 9 -31.41 -23.69 -21.86
N HIS A 10 -30.67 -22.61 -22.10
CA HIS A 10 -29.54 -22.19 -21.28
C HIS A 10 -29.88 -20.96 -20.45
N SER A 11 -29.21 -20.81 -19.30
CA SER A 11 -29.34 -19.61 -18.48
C SER A 11 -28.59 -18.44 -19.14
N PRO A 12 -29.03 -17.18 -18.92
CA PRO A 12 -28.27 -16.02 -19.40
C PRO A 12 -26.81 -16.03 -18.94
N TYR A 13 -26.54 -16.59 -17.76
CA TYR A 13 -25.19 -16.75 -17.22
C TYR A 13 -24.37 -17.74 -18.07
N SER A 14 -24.89 -18.93 -18.36
CA SER A 14 -24.13 -19.92 -19.13
C SER A 14 -23.88 -19.50 -20.58
N ILE A 15 -24.76 -18.68 -21.16
CA ILE A 15 -24.53 -18.09 -22.49
C ILE A 15 -23.37 -17.08 -22.47
N ILE A 16 -23.25 -16.25 -21.43
CA ILE A 16 -22.22 -15.21 -21.35
C ILE A 16 -20.86 -15.80 -20.94
N PHE A 17 -20.87 -16.72 -19.96
CA PHE A 17 -19.65 -17.21 -19.32
C PHE A 17 -19.25 -18.63 -19.76
N GLY A 18 -20.02 -19.26 -20.65
CA GLY A 18 -19.73 -20.59 -21.21
C GLY A 18 -19.80 -21.74 -20.20
N THR A 19 -20.21 -21.48 -18.96
CA THR A 19 -20.30 -22.46 -17.87
C THR A 19 -21.54 -22.19 -17.04
N GLU A 20 -22.13 -23.24 -16.47
CA GLU A 20 -23.19 -23.05 -15.48
C GLU A 20 -22.62 -22.39 -14.21
N PRO A 21 -23.39 -21.53 -13.53
CA PRO A 21 -22.91 -20.84 -12.35
C PRO A 21 -22.55 -21.87 -11.27
N LYS A 22 -21.27 -21.92 -10.91
CA LYS A 22 -20.80 -22.72 -9.78
C LYS A 22 -21.35 -22.11 -8.50
N VAL A 23 -22.03 -22.90 -7.69
CA VAL A 23 -22.64 -22.47 -6.43
C VAL A 23 -22.15 -23.35 -5.28
N GLY A 24 -21.99 -22.76 -4.10
CA GLY A 24 -21.51 -23.47 -2.90
C GLY A 24 -20.04 -23.88 -2.99
N LEU A 25 -19.66 -24.98 -2.35
CA LEU A 25 -18.27 -25.46 -2.31
C LEU A 25 -17.72 -25.88 -3.69
N ALA A 26 -18.58 -26.04 -4.69
CA ALA A 26 -18.14 -26.28 -6.07
C ALA A 26 -17.54 -25.01 -6.73
N SER A 27 -17.74 -23.82 -6.15
CA SER A 27 -17.10 -22.58 -6.62
C SER A 27 -15.76 -22.28 -5.95
N THR A 28 -15.40 -23.00 -4.89
CA THR A 28 -14.09 -22.87 -4.25
C THR A 28 -13.00 -23.64 -5.00
N SER A 29 -11.74 -23.27 -4.77
CA SER A 29 -10.54 -23.89 -5.35
C SER A 29 -10.23 -25.29 -4.80
N LEU A 30 -11.09 -25.82 -3.92
CA LEU A 30 -10.88 -27.07 -3.20
C LEU A 30 -10.88 -28.28 -4.14
N HIS A 31 -9.98 -29.23 -3.91
CA HIS A 31 -9.91 -30.44 -4.71
C HIS A 31 -11.16 -31.33 -4.48
N PRO A 32 -11.79 -31.87 -5.53
CA PRO A 32 -13.04 -32.65 -5.39
C PRO A 32 -12.96 -33.86 -4.46
N SER A 33 -11.76 -34.37 -4.19
CA SER A 33 -11.55 -35.47 -3.24
C SER A 33 -11.87 -35.12 -1.79
N ILE A 34 -11.89 -33.84 -1.42
CA ILE A 34 -12.19 -33.39 -0.06
C ILE A 34 -13.67 -33.61 0.26
N PHE A 35 -14.55 -33.45 -0.73
CA PHE A 35 -16.01 -33.61 -0.55
C PHE A 35 -16.43 -35.03 -0.16
N ASN A 36 -15.62 -36.04 -0.47
CA ASN A 36 -15.90 -37.42 -0.07
C ASN A 36 -15.39 -37.74 1.34
N LYS A 37 -14.56 -36.89 1.93
CA LYS A 37 -13.94 -37.07 3.25
C LYS A 37 -14.67 -36.29 4.34
N ILE A 38 -15.17 -35.09 4.02
CA ILE A 38 -15.83 -34.22 4.97
C ILE A 38 -17.32 -34.55 5.08
N THR A 39 -17.84 -34.59 6.32
CA THR A 39 -19.26 -34.81 6.60
C THR A 39 -19.87 -33.70 7.44
N THR A 40 -19.05 -32.96 8.19
CA THR A 40 -19.47 -31.88 9.09
C THR A 40 -18.73 -30.59 8.76
N GLU A 41 -19.32 -29.45 9.15
CA GLU A 41 -18.73 -28.12 8.93
C GLU A 41 -17.41 -27.91 9.69
N GLU A 42 -17.29 -28.51 10.88
CA GLU A 42 -16.06 -28.47 11.68
C GLU A 42 -14.88 -29.12 10.94
N GLN A 43 -15.11 -30.26 10.28
CA GLN A 43 -14.09 -30.94 9.47
C GLN A 43 -13.65 -30.14 8.24
N LEU A 44 -14.56 -29.35 7.66
CA LEU A 44 -14.21 -28.45 6.56
C LEU A 44 -13.29 -27.33 7.04
N ASN A 45 -13.54 -26.78 8.23
CA ASN A 45 -12.74 -25.72 8.82
C ASN A 45 -11.33 -26.22 9.18
N ASP A 46 -11.21 -27.45 9.67
CA ASP A 46 -9.91 -28.06 9.97
C ASP A 46 -9.07 -28.30 8.70
N GLU A 47 -9.68 -28.83 7.64
CA GLU A 47 -8.97 -29.06 6.37
C GLU A 47 -8.49 -27.74 5.74
N LEU A 48 -9.34 -26.69 5.77
CA LEU A 48 -8.99 -25.37 5.25
C LEU A 48 -7.85 -24.71 6.04
N ASN A 49 -7.84 -24.87 7.38
CA ASN A 49 -6.77 -24.34 8.21
C ASN A 49 -5.46 -25.12 8.03
N ASN A 50 -5.52 -26.43 7.75
CA ASN A 50 -4.33 -27.23 7.47
C ASN A 50 -3.72 -26.86 6.10
N GLU A 51 -4.52 -26.74 5.03
CA GLU A 51 -4.02 -26.31 3.71
C GLU A 51 -3.41 -24.89 3.76
N LEU A 52 -4.02 -23.95 4.49
CA LEU A 52 -3.49 -22.59 4.64
C LEU A 52 -2.20 -22.53 5.48
N ASN A 53 -2.06 -23.41 6.48
CA ASN A 53 -0.85 -23.45 7.30
C ASN A 53 0.33 -24.06 6.53
N ASP A 54 0.10 -25.02 5.65
CA ASP A 54 1.16 -25.60 4.81
C ASP A 54 1.61 -24.59 3.73
N GLU A 55 0.70 -23.85 3.09
CA GLU A 55 1.05 -22.80 2.11
C GLU A 55 1.79 -21.61 2.75
N LEU A 56 1.40 -21.16 3.95
CA LEU A 56 2.05 -20.03 4.63
C LEU A 56 3.39 -20.40 5.27
N ASN A 57 3.58 -21.65 5.71
CA ASN A 57 4.85 -22.09 6.29
C ASN A 57 5.93 -22.29 5.23
N ASP A 58 5.57 -22.71 4.02
CA ASP A 58 6.52 -22.80 2.91
C ASP A 58 6.93 -21.41 2.40
N GLU A 59 6.01 -20.44 2.31
CA GLU A 59 6.34 -19.05 1.95
C GLU A 59 7.22 -18.33 2.99
N LEU A 60 6.99 -18.57 4.30
CA LEU A 60 7.77 -17.93 5.38
C LEU A 60 9.15 -18.57 5.59
N ASN A 61 9.30 -19.88 5.32
CA ASN A 61 10.59 -20.55 5.44
C ASN A 61 11.56 -20.20 4.29
N ASP A 62 11.05 -19.82 3.12
CA ASP A 62 11.85 -19.34 2.00
C ASP A 62 12.31 -17.86 2.16
N GLU A 63 11.53 -17.03 2.87
CA GLU A 63 11.93 -15.65 3.17
C GLU A 63 13.02 -15.55 4.24
N LEU A 64 13.09 -16.49 5.20
CA LEU A 64 14.06 -16.44 6.30
C LEU A 64 15.39 -17.16 6.02
N ASN A 65 15.46 -18.08 5.05
CA ASN A 65 16.69 -18.84 4.75
C ASN A 65 17.58 -18.21 3.67
N ASN A 66 17.19 -17.08 3.06
CA ASN A 66 17.92 -16.45 1.96
C ASN A 66 18.82 -15.26 2.34
N GLU A 67 18.98 -14.96 3.64
CA GLU A 67 19.93 -13.92 4.08
C GLU A 67 21.38 -14.40 4.18
N SER A 68 21.71 -15.62 3.74
CA SER A 68 23.10 -16.09 3.78
C SER A 68 23.48 -16.95 2.59
N ASN A 69 24.37 -16.35 1.79
CA ASN A 69 25.31 -16.95 0.83
C ASN A 69 24.87 -16.97 -0.64
N ASP A 70 25.34 -15.94 -1.34
CA ASP A 70 26.04 -16.04 -2.63
C ASP A 70 26.07 -17.44 -3.26
N GLU A 71 25.38 -17.61 -4.38
CA GLU A 71 26.04 -17.81 -5.67
C GLU A 71 25.03 -17.85 -6.81
N LEU A 72 25.25 -16.94 -7.75
CA LEU A 72 24.73 -17.02 -9.10
C LEU A 72 25.13 -18.38 -9.71
N ASN A 73 24.22 -19.36 -9.77
CA ASN A 73 24.32 -20.39 -10.81
C ASN A 73 22.99 -21.09 -11.11
N ASN A 74 22.64 -21.03 -12.40
CA ASN A 74 21.88 -22.04 -13.15
C ASN A 74 20.44 -22.30 -12.74
N GLU A 75 19.52 -21.48 -13.24
CA GLU A 75 18.67 -21.85 -14.38
C GLU A 75 17.92 -20.59 -14.85
N SER A 76 18.07 -20.25 -16.14
CA SER A 76 17.39 -19.09 -16.73
C SER A 76 15.93 -19.42 -17.02
N SER A 77 15.14 -19.63 -15.97
CA SER A 77 13.69 -19.56 -16.11
C SER A 77 13.31 -18.08 -16.35
N PRO A 78 12.34 -17.77 -17.23
CA PRO A 78 11.84 -16.42 -17.45
C PRO A 78 11.40 -15.72 -16.15
N PHE A 79 10.99 -16.53 -15.16
CA PHE A 79 10.53 -16.10 -13.85
C PHE A 79 11.66 -15.50 -12.99
N ASN A 80 12.83 -16.15 -12.95
CA ASN A 80 13.99 -15.66 -12.19
C ASN A 80 14.53 -14.33 -12.72
N ASN A 81 14.47 -14.11 -14.04
CA ASN A 81 14.86 -12.83 -14.65
C ASN A 81 13.88 -11.70 -14.29
N ARG A 82 12.58 -12.01 -14.21
CA ARG A 82 11.55 -11.03 -13.81
C ARG A 82 11.70 -10.60 -12.35
N ILE A 83 12.02 -11.52 -11.45
CA ILE A 83 12.24 -11.19 -10.04
C ILE A 83 13.47 -10.29 -9.89
N LYS A 84 14.60 -10.64 -10.52
CA LYS A 84 15.83 -9.84 -10.51
C LYS A 84 15.60 -8.42 -11.03
N THR A 85 14.93 -8.29 -12.17
CA THR A 85 14.60 -6.97 -12.75
C THR A 85 13.67 -6.16 -11.86
N THR A 86 12.68 -6.79 -11.23
CA THR A 86 11.78 -6.13 -10.27
C THR A 86 12.54 -5.61 -9.06
N ASN A 87 13.44 -6.40 -8.49
CA ASN A 87 14.25 -6.00 -7.34
C ASN A 87 15.19 -4.83 -7.68
N ILE A 88 15.81 -4.84 -8.86
CA ILE A 88 16.63 -3.72 -9.34
C ILE A 88 15.78 -2.45 -9.48
N MET A 89 14.58 -2.54 -10.07
CA MET A 89 13.68 -1.39 -10.19
C MET A 89 13.25 -0.83 -8.82
N ARG A 90 12.95 -1.72 -7.86
CA ARG A 90 12.60 -1.33 -6.48
C ARG A 90 13.77 -0.61 -5.78
N GLN A 91 14.98 -1.13 -5.89
CA GLN A 91 16.18 -0.50 -5.32
C GLN A 91 16.43 0.88 -5.94
N ASN A 92 16.30 1.01 -7.26
CA ASN A 92 16.45 2.28 -7.97
C ASN A 92 15.37 3.29 -7.56
N ALA A 93 14.11 2.85 -7.42
CA ALA A 93 13.01 3.70 -6.96
C ALA A 93 13.25 4.19 -5.52
N SER A 94 13.68 3.29 -4.62
CA SER A 94 14.06 3.64 -3.24
C SER A 94 15.19 4.67 -3.19
N ALA A 95 16.25 4.47 -3.98
CA ALA A 95 17.35 5.43 -4.08
C ALA A 95 16.89 6.80 -4.62
N GLY A 96 15.98 6.80 -5.60
CA GLY A 96 15.37 8.01 -6.15
C GLY A 96 14.55 8.79 -5.11
N GLN A 97 13.71 8.10 -4.33
CA GLN A 97 12.94 8.70 -3.24
C GLN A 97 13.86 9.30 -2.16
N LYS A 98 14.91 8.56 -1.77
CA LYS A 98 15.91 9.05 -0.80
C LYS A 98 16.58 10.33 -1.31
N ARG A 99 17.02 10.35 -2.57
CA ARG A 99 17.65 11.52 -3.17
C ARG A 99 16.69 12.72 -3.21
N GLN A 100 15.44 12.50 -3.60
CA GLN A 100 14.44 13.57 -3.64
C GLN A 100 14.17 14.15 -2.24
N ALA A 101 14.07 13.30 -1.22
CA ALA A 101 13.91 13.72 0.17
C ALA A 101 15.13 14.52 0.67
N GLU A 102 16.35 14.08 0.34
CA GLU A 102 17.57 14.82 0.66
C GLU A 102 17.63 16.18 -0.05
N ASP A 103 17.28 16.24 -1.34
CA ASP A 103 17.23 17.48 -2.11
C ASP A 103 16.17 18.44 -1.56
N PHE A 104 15.00 17.93 -1.16
CA PHE A 104 13.97 18.69 -0.45
C PHE A 104 14.54 19.29 0.83
N LEU A 105 15.13 18.49 1.71
CA LEU A 105 15.73 18.96 2.98
C LEU A 105 16.84 19.99 2.75
N ARG A 106 17.70 19.80 1.74
CA ARG A 106 18.75 20.77 1.38
C ARG A 106 18.15 22.10 0.94
N SER A 107 17.09 22.08 0.13
CA SER A 107 16.42 23.31 -0.33
C SER A 107 15.70 24.03 0.81
N THR A 108 15.04 23.29 1.71
CA THR A 108 14.34 23.82 2.87
C THR A 108 15.31 24.42 3.87
N ARG A 109 16.40 23.72 4.23
CA ARG A 109 17.43 24.24 5.15
C ARG A 109 18.10 25.51 4.63
N LYS A 110 18.32 25.63 3.31
CA LYS A 110 18.85 26.86 2.71
C LYS A 110 17.90 28.06 2.91
N LYS A 111 16.58 27.83 2.79
CA LYS A 111 15.55 28.87 2.99
C LYS A 111 15.27 29.17 4.48
N GLN A 112 15.36 28.16 5.35
CA GLN A 112 15.17 28.34 6.80
C GLN A 112 16.38 29.02 7.46
N LYS A 113 17.61 28.80 6.98
CA LYS A 113 18.83 29.43 7.53
C LYS A 113 18.82 30.96 7.52
N THR A 114 17.99 31.58 6.68
CA THR A 114 17.91 33.04 6.56
C THR A 114 16.95 33.69 7.56
N ILE A 115 16.25 32.92 8.40
CA ILE A 115 15.25 33.47 9.32
C ILE A 115 15.52 32.98 10.75
N ASN A 116 16.20 33.82 11.53
CA ASN A 116 16.29 33.63 12.97
C ASN A 116 14.97 34.09 13.60
N PHE A 117 14.15 33.16 14.06
CA PHE A 117 12.90 33.47 14.73
C PHE A 117 13.13 33.62 16.23
N ASN A 118 12.70 34.75 16.78
CA ASN A 118 12.53 34.91 18.22
C ASN A 118 11.14 34.41 18.61
N ILE A 119 11.05 33.65 19.70
CA ILE A 119 9.76 33.28 20.30
C ILE A 119 9.01 34.57 20.64
N GLY A 120 7.73 34.64 20.28
CA GLY A 120 6.89 35.83 20.40
C GLY A 120 6.90 36.76 19.18
N ALA A 121 7.67 36.46 18.13
CA ALA A 121 7.65 37.24 16.90
C ALA A 121 6.37 36.97 16.08
N ASN A 122 5.87 38.01 15.41
CA ASN A 122 4.79 37.88 14.44
C ASN A 122 5.33 37.31 13.13
N VAL A 123 4.65 36.30 12.61
CA VAL A 123 5.02 35.58 11.39
C VAL A 123 3.84 35.62 10.42
N LEU A 124 4.15 35.82 9.15
CA LEU A 124 3.20 35.76 8.05
C LEU A 124 3.42 34.45 7.28
N ILE A 125 2.40 33.59 7.26
CA ILE A 125 2.45 32.27 6.63
C ILE A 125 1.68 32.33 5.31
N PRO A 126 2.33 32.09 4.14
CA PRO A 126 1.61 32.02 2.88
C PRO A 126 0.80 30.73 2.78
N VAL A 127 -0.45 30.85 2.32
CA VAL A 127 -1.36 29.73 2.07
C VAL A 127 -1.24 29.31 0.60
N PRO A 128 -1.03 28.01 0.30
CA PRO A 128 -1.02 27.51 -1.07
C PRO A 128 -2.34 27.79 -1.79
N ASP A 129 -2.27 28.03 -3.10
CA ASP A 129 -3.49 28.28 -3.90
C ASP A 129 -4.45 27.08 -3.92
N ALA A 130 -3.94 25.86 -3.73
CA ALA A 130 -4.78 24.65 -3.64
C ALA A 130 -5.69 24.64 -2.40
N ASP A 131 -5.25 25.25 -1.31
CA ASP A 131 -5.99 25.31 -0.04
C ASP A 131 -6.79 26.61 0.11
N ARG A 132 -6.76 27.48 -0.91
CA ARG A 132 -7.27 28.85 -0.87
C ARG A 132 -8.48 29.02 -1.79
N GLY A 133 -9.62 29.44 -1.23
CA GLY A 133 -10.76 29.89 -2.00
C GLY A 133 -10.51 31.22 -2.72
N PRO A 134 -11.28 31.57 -3.76
CA PRO A 134 -11.08 32.80 -4.53
C PRO A 134 -11.12 34.09 -3.68
N THR A 135 -11.90 34.07 -2.59
CA THR A 135 -12.10 35.20 -1.67
C THR A 135 -11.17 35.14 -0.45
N ASP A 136 -10.42 34.05 -0.28
CA ASP A 136 -9.61 33.84 0.90
C ASP A 136 -8.29 34.61 0.84
N ALA A 137 -7.83 35.05 2.02
CA ALA A 137 -6.56 35.76 2.16
C ALA A 137 -5.39 34.87 1.74
N ARG A 138 -4.38 35.47 1.09
CA ARG A 138 -3.15 34.74 0.67
C ARG A 138 -2.28 34.31 1.84
N ASN A 139 -2.42 34.97 2.99
CA ASN A 139 -1.52 34.76 4.12
C ASN A 139 -2.30 34.70 5.43
N ILE A 140 -1.79 33.90 6.36
CA ILE A 140 -2.26 33.80 7.75
C ILE A 140 -1.24 34.48 8.66
N LEU A 141 -1.73 35.30 9.59
CA LEU A 141 -0.91 35.89 10.65
C LEU A 141 -0.89 34.95 11.86
N GLY A 142 0.31 34.68 12.38
CA GLY A 142 0.51 33.91 13.60
C GLY A 142 1.67 34.43 14.42
N VAL A 143 1.79 33.94 15.66
CA VAL A 143 2.90 34.26 16.56
C VAL A 143 3.73 33.01 16.79
N ALA A 144 5.05 33.13 16.77
CA ALA A 144 5.95 32.04 17.12
C ALA A 144 5.81 31.68 18.62
N ILE A 145 5.28 30.49 18.93
CA ILE A 145 5.09 30.05 20.32
C ILE A 145 6.27 29.23 20.80
N GLU A 146 6.70 28.25 20.00
CA GLU A 146 7.66 27.24 20.46
C GLU A 146 8.45 26.68 19.27
N MET A 147 9.70 26.26 19.52
CA MET A 147 10.53 25.58 18.54
C MET A 147 10.88 24.19 19.07
N LYS A 148 10.44 23.14 18.39
CA LYS A 148 10.75 21.73 18.73
C LYS A 148 11.41 21.05 17.55
N HIS A 149 12.59 20.45 17.76
CA HIS A 149 13.30 19.67 16.74
C HIS A 149 13.47 20.41 15.40
N ASP A 150 13.93 21.67 15.43
CA ASP A 150 14.05 22.57 14.27
C ASP A 150 12.74 22.87 13.51
N LYS A 151 11.58 22.61 14.14
CA LYS A 151 10.26 22.97 13.61
C LYS A 151 9.60 24.01 14.51
N LEU A 152 9.05 25.05 13.91
CA LEU A 152 8.33 26.12 14.55
C LEU A 152 6.86 25.73 14.74
N LYS A 153 6.37 25.99 15.94
CA LYS A 153 4.95 25.97 16.30
C LYS A 153 4.44 27.40 16.35
N LEU A 154 3.41 27.67 15.55
CA LEU A 154 2.80 28.99 15.40
C LEU A 154 1.42 28.98 16.07
N GLY A 155 1.07 30.08 16.74
CA GLY A 155 -0.25 30.31 17.29
C GLY A 155 -1.03 31.29 16.44
N THR A 156 -2.24 30.92 16.04
CA THR A 156 -3.23 31.85 15.49
C THR A 156 -4.29 32.15 16.52
N LYS A 157 -5.22 33.05 16.20
CA LYS A 157 -6.38 33.35 17.07
C LYS A 157 -7.23 32.09 17.37
N HIS A 158 -7.29 31.15 16.44
CA HIS A 158 -8.22 30.02 16.51
C HIS A 158 -7.54 28.73 16.97
N ASP A 159 -6.34 28.45 16.47
CA ASP A 159 -5.60 27.24 16.84
C ASP A 159 -4.09 27.37 16.54
N THR A 160 -3.32 26.32 16.83
CA THR A 160 -1.89 26.23 16.59
C THR A 160 -1.55 25.49 15.29
N LEU A 161 -0.58 26.00 14.54
CA LEU A 161 -0.02 25.37 13.35
C LEU A 161 1.34 24.74 13.66
N HIS A 162 1.59 23.58 13.07
CA HIS A 162 2.80 22.79 13.28
C HIS A 162 3.56 22.58 11.97
N GLY A 163 4.89 22.62 12.02
CA GLY A 163 5.74 22.09 10.94
C GLY A 163 6.42 23.12 10.04
N TYR A 164 6.62 24.35 10.52
CA TYR A 164 7.23 25.45 9.74
C TYR A 164 8.71 25.67 10.07
#